data_AF-A0A4Y3PHU6-F1
#
_entry.id   AF-A0A4Y3PHU6-F1
#
_cell.length_a   1.000
_cell.length_b   1.000
_cell.length_c   1.000
_cell.angle_alpha   90.00
_cell.angle_beta   90.00
_cell.angle_gamma   90.00
#
_symmetry.space_group_name_H-M   'P 1'
#
loop_
_entity.id
_entity.type
_entity.pdbx_description
1 polymer ?
#
loop_
_entity_poly.entity_id
_entity_poly.type
_entity_poly.pdbx_seq_one_letter_code
_entity_poly.pdbx_strand_id
1 'polypeptide(L)'
;MSRSYKHFPVVKDQTGPGKRYAKRLASKAVRRYQKGISIGAMYRKLFCSWDINDFRFYRTLAAAIREWETSQVPRVRAKSKKQIQNEWAKHYYRK
;
A
#
# COMPACT_ATOMS: atom_id res chain seq x y z
N MET A 1 8.56 -25.32 -3.94
CA MET A 1 8.16 -24.40 -2.85
C MET A 1 6.93 -23.61 -3.30
N SER A 2 5.76 -23.86 -2.72
CA SER A 2 4.58 -23.02 -2.97
C SER A 2 4.78 -21.65 -2.32
N ARG A 3 4.52 -20.58 -3.07
CA ARG A 3 4.62 -19.22 -2.53
C ARG A 3 3.36 -18.92 -1.71
N SER A 4 3.54 -18.52 -0.45
CA SER A 4 2.42 -18.02 0.36
C SER A 4 1.99 -16.63 -0.12
N TYR A 5 0.67 -16.39 -0.16
CA TYR A 5 0.09 -15.10 -0.55
C TYR A 5 -0.10 -14.21 0.67
N LYS A 6 0.04 -12.90 0.49
CA LYS A 6 -0.39 -11.93 1.51
C LYS A 6 -1.91 -11.89 1.51
N HIS A 7 -2.51 -12.12 2.69
CA HIS A 7 -3.95 -11.96 2.88
C HIS A 7 -4.42 -10.51 2.60
N PHE A 8 -3.54 -9.53 2.88
CA PHE A 8 -3.80 -8.11 2.63
C PHE A 8 -2.60 -7.49 1.88
N PRO A 9 -2.69 -7.30 0.55
CA PRO A 9 -1.65 -6.62 -0.22
C PRO A 9 -1.67 -5.12 0.12
N VAL A 10 -0.67 -4.69 0.89
CA VAL A 10 -0.49 -3.27 1.24
C VAL A 10 0.63 -2.68 0.38
N VAL A 11 0.30 -1.61 -0.35
CA VAL A 11 1.26 -0.77 -1.06
C VAL A 11 1.36 0.54 -0.30
N LYS A 12 2.59 0.93 0.02
CA LYS A 12 2.84 2.23 0.62
C LYS A 12 3.07 3.22 -0.52
N ASP A 13 2.27 4.26 -0.62
CA ASP A 13 2.58 5.37 -1.51
C ASP A 13 3.68 6.22 -0.86
N GLN A 14 4.93 5.81 -1.12
CA GLN A 14 6.12 6.40 -0.53
C GLN A 14 6.76 7.50 -1.38
N THR A 15 6.11 7.89 -2.48
CA THR A 15 6.76 8.52 -3.63
C THR A 15 6.56 10.04 -3.74
N GLY A 16 6.08 10.71 -2.68
CA GLY A 16 5.81 12.15 -2.72
C GLY A 16 6.26 12.96 -1.48
N PRO A 17 6.37 14.30 -1.62
CA PRO A 17 6.71 15.21 -0.53
C PRO A 17 5.70 15.17 0.63
N GLY A 18 4.46 14.77 0.34
CA GLY A 18 3.38 14.59 1.33
C GLY A 18 3.68 13.54 2.40
N LYS A 19 4.57 12.58 2.16
CA LYS A 19 4.93 11.52 3.12
C LYS A 19 5.39 12.07 4.47
N ARG A 20 6.28 13.07 4.46
CA ARG A 20 6.85 13.63 5.70
C ARG A 20 5.77 14.35 6.51
N TYR A 21 4.87 15.04 5.82
CA TYR A 21 3.74 15.74 6.42
C TYR A 21 2.71 14.77 7.00
N ALA A 22 2.32 13.76 6.24
CA ALA A 22 1.36 12.74 6.65
C ALA A 22 1.86 11.96 7.89
N LYS A 23 3.14 11.57 7.90
CA LYS A 23 3.79 10.99 9.09
C LYS A 23 3.81 11.96 10.28
N ARG A 24 4.05 13.25 10.05
CA ARG A 24 4.03 14.27 11.10
C ARG A 24 2.62 14.41 11.70
N LEU A 25 1.57 14.39 10.88
CA LEU A 25 0.18 14.43 11.34
C LEU A 25 -0.17 13.19 12.17
N ALA A 26 0.15 11.99 11.69
CA ALA A 26 -0.07 10.75 12.43
C ALA A 26 0.64 10.76 13.80
N SER A 27 1.91 11.18 13.84
CA SER A 27 2.64 11.32 15.11
C SER A 27 2.10 12.43 16.01
N LYS A 28 1.45 13.46 15.46
CA LYS A 28 0.81 14.53 16.24
C LYS A 28 -0.50 14.02 16.87
N ALA A 29 -1.28 13.22 16.15
CA ALA A 29 -2.49 12.59 16.67
C ALA A 29 -2.19 11.69 17.88
N VAL A 30 -1.15 10.85 17.79
CA VAL A 30 -0.70 9.99 18.91
C VAL A 30 -0.30 10.82 20.13
N ARG A 31 0.49 11.89 19.93
CA ARG A 31 0.94 12.76 21.04
C ARG A 31 -0.19 13.55 21.70
N ARG A 32 -1.25 13.86 20.98
CA ARG A 32 -2.42 14.59 21.50
C ARG A 32 -3.44 13.67 22.16
N TYR A 33 -3.29 12.36 22.05
CA TYR A 33 -4.23 11.42 22.62
C TYR A 33 -4.07 11.32 24.13
N GLN A 34 -5.06 11.83 24.88
CA GLN A 34 -5.00 11.97 26.34
C GLN A 34 -5.43 10.72 27.11
N LYS A 35 -6.18 9.79 26.48
CA LYS A 35 -6.81 8.65 27.19
C LYS A 35 -5.84 7.51 27.53
N GLY A 36 -4.54 7.69 27.32
CA GLY A 36 -3.51 6.66 27.53
C GLY A 36 -3.61 5.52 26.51
N ILE A 37 -2.47 4.88 26.21
CA ILE A 37 -2.42 3.77 25.26
C ILE A 37 -2.17 2.50 26.05
N SER A 38 -3.22 1.72 26.28
CA SER A 38 -3.14 0.50 27.09
C SER A 38 -2.55 -0.69 26.33
N ILE A 39 -2.74 -0.74 25.00
CA ILE A 39 -2.34 -1.87 24.15
C ILE A 39 -1.67 -1.35 22.88
N GLY A 40 -0.57 -1.99 22.45
CA GLY A 40 0.14 -1.63 21.21
C GLY A 40 -0.73 -1.63 19.94
N ALA A 41 -1.82 -2.39 19.92
CA ALA A 41 -2.80 -2.38 18.84
C ALA A 41 -3.61 -1.07 18.73
N MET A 42 -3.75 -0.30 19.83
CA MET A 42 -4.45 0.99 19.80
C MET A 42 -3.70 2.04 18.96
N TYR A 43 -2.37 1.96 18.85
CA TYR A 43 -1.64 2.84 17.93
C TYR A 43 -2.25 2.75 16.52
N ARG A 44 -2.61 1.54 16.06
CA ARG A 44 -3.25 1.31 14.75
C ARG A 44 -4.62 1.95 14.59
N LYS A 45 -5.31 2.25 15.70
CA LYS A 45 -6.60 2.98 15.71
C LYS A 45 -6.42 4.49 15.82
N LEU A 46 -5.28 4.95 16.35
CA LEU A 46 -4.97 6.36 16.55
C LEU A 46 -4.43 7.04 15.29
N PHE A 47 -3.72 6.30 14.43
CA PHE A 47 -3.35 6.79 13.11
C PHE A 47 -4.37 6.34 12.07
N CYS A 48 -4.84 7.26 11.22
CA CYS A 48 -5.62 6.87 10.05
C CYS A 48 -4.69 6.17 9.04
N SER A 49 -5.14 5.07 8.43
CA SER A 49 -4.35 4.39 7.39
C SER A 49 -4.11 5.28 6.16
N TRP A 50 -5.02 6.24 5.94
CA TRP A 50 -4.88 7.29 4.93
C TRP A 50 -3.77 8.29 5.27
N ASP A 51 -3.59 8.64 6.55
CA ASP A 51 -2.51 9.56 6.99
C ASP A 51 -1.11 8.95 6.87
N ILE A 52 -1.00 7.64 6.69
CA ILE A 52 0.28 6.95 6.50
C ILE A 52 0.47 6.47 5.05
N ASN A 53 -0.49 6.79 4.16
CA ASN A 53 -0.49 6.43 2.75
C ASN A 53 -0.36 4.91 2.51
N ASP A 54 -0.95 4.09 3.38
CA ASP A 54 -0.94 2.63 3.25
C ASP A 54 -2.22 2.19 2.49
N PHE A 55 -2.09 1.97 1.18
CA PHE A 55 -3.18 1.53 0.32
C PHE A 55 -3.31 0.01 0.32
N ARG A 56 -4.54 -0.49 0.52
CA ARG A 56 -4.87 -1.91 0.37
C ARG A 56 -5.49 -2.13 -1.00
N PHE A 57 -4.96 -3.09 -1.75
CA PHE A 57 -5.51 -3.48 -3.04
C PHE A 57 -5.87 -4.96 -3.04
N TYR A 58 -7.06 -5.30 -3.53
CA TYR A 58 -7.50 -6.67 -3.75
C TYR A 58 -7.69 -6.87 -5.26
N ARG A 59 -6.58 -6.91 -6.01
CA ARG A 59 -6.58 -7.05 -7.46
C ARG A 59 -5.99 -8.41 -7.84
N THR A 60 -6.74 -9.20 -8.59
CA THR A 60 -6.22 -10.45 -9.17
C THR A 60 -5.18 -10.14 -10.24
N LEU A 61 -4.31 -11.11 -10.55
CA LEU A 61 -3.33 -10.95 -11.63
C LEU A 61 -4.02 -10.72 -12.99
N ALA A 62 -5.13 -11.41 -13.26
CA ALA A 62 -5.90 -11.26 -14.49
C ALA A 62 -6.47 -9.84 -14.63
N ALA A 63 -7.09 -9.30 -13.56
CA ALA A 63 -7.53 -7.92 -13.54
C ALA A 63 -6.36 -6.95 -13.76
N ALA A 64 -5.17 -7.30 -13.23
CA ALA A 64 -3.99 -6.47 -13.39
C ALA A 64 -3.45 -6.38 -14.82
N ILE A 65 -3.50 -7.48 -15.55
CA ILE A 65 -3.11 -7.53 -16.95
C ILE A 65 -4.14 -6.79 -17.81
N ARG A 66 -5.44 -7.03 -17.58
CA ARG A 66 -6.52 -6.36 -18.31
C ARG A 66 -6.47 -4.83 -18.17
N GLU A 67 -6.21 -4.33 -16.97
CA GLU A 67 -6.07 -2.88 -16.73
C GLU A 67 -4.87 -2.29 -17.47
N TRP A 68 -3.74 -3.00 -17.50
CA TRP A 68 -2.56 -2.59 -18.26
C TRP A 68 -2.84 -2.58 -19.77
N GLU A 69 -3.53 -3.59 -20.31
CA GLU A 69 -3.92 -3.66 -21.73
C GLU A 69 -4.87 -2.52 -22.12
N THR A 70 -5.80 -2.17 -21.23
CA THR A 70 -6.81 -1.12 -21.45
C THR A 70 -6.29 0.29 -21.15
N SER A 71 -5.18 0.41 -20.42
CA SER A 71 -4.63 1.71 -19.98
C SER A 71 -4.20 2.57 -21.16
N GLN A 72 -4.66 3.82 -21.19
CA GLN A 72 -4.21 4.84 -22.14
C GLN A 72 -2.97 5.62 -21.66
N VAL A 73 -2.51 5.38 -20.43
CA VAL A 73 -1.36 6.09 -19.86
C VAL A 73 -0.06 5.59 -20.52
N PRO A 74 0.73 6.45 -21.21
CA PRO A 74 1.92 6.02 -21.94
C PRO A 74 2.97 5.31 -21.06
N ARG A 75 3.18 5.80 -19.83
CA ARG A 75 4.11 5.20 -18.87
C ARG A 75 3.72 3.79 -18.44
N VAL A 76 2.43 3.49 -18.42
CA VAL A 76 1.91 2.16 -18.04
C VAL A 76 2.07 1.20 -19.22
N ARG A 77 1.74 1.65 -20.44
CA ARG A 77 1.92 0.87 -21.68
C ARG A 77 3.37 0.56 -22.03
N ALA A 78 4.31 1.44 -21.67
CA ALA A 78 5.74 1.21 -21.90
C ALA A 78 6.29 -0.02 -21.16
N LYS A 79 5.58 -0.50 -20.13
CA LYS A 79 5.98 -1.69 -19.38
C LYS A 79 5.64 -2.96 -20.15
N SER A 80 6.52 -3.97 -20.10
CA SER A 80 6.22 -5.29 -20.64
C SER A 80 5.27 -6.08 -19.75
N LYS A 81 4.56 -7.05 -20.33
CA LYS A 81 3.68 -7.97 -19.59
C LYS A 81 4.39 -8.66 -18.40
N LYS A 82 5.65 -9.07 -18.60
CA LYS A 82 6.50 -9.68 -17.56
C LYS A 82 6.82 -8.71 -16.42
N GLN A 83 7.05 -7.43 -16.73
CA GLN A 83 7.26 -6.41 -15.70
C GLN A 83 6.00 -6.20 -14.85
N ILE A 84 4.81 -6.14 -15.46
CA ILE A 84 3.54 -6.02 -14.73
C ILE A 84 3.30 -7.22 -13.82
N GLN A 85 3.55 -8.44 -14.32
CA GLN A 85 3.44 -9.67 -13.52
C GLN A 85 4.40 -9.65 -12.32
N ASN A 86 5.64 -9.18 -12.51
CA ASN A 86 6.63 -9.07 -11.44
C ASN A 86 6.28 -7.98 -10.42
N GLU A 87 5.77 -6.83 -10.85
CA GLU A 87 5.27 -5.77 -9.97
C GLU A 87 4.09 -6.25 -9.14
N TRP A 88 3.12 -6.91 -9.77
CA TRP A 88 2.01 -7.54 -9.05
C TRP A 88 2.54 -8.58 -8.05
N ALA A 89 3.44 -9.47 -8.48
CA ALA A 89 4.03 -10.49 -7.63
C ALA A 89 4.71 -9.91 -6.37
N LYS A 90 5.43 -8.77 -6.49
CA LYS A 90 6.08 -8.07 -5.37
C LYS A 90 5.09 -7.66 -4.27
N HIS A 91 3.89 -7.27 -4.67
CA HIS A 91 2.87 -6.81 -3.73
C HIS A 91 2.08 -7.95 -3.11
N TYR A 92 1.85 -9.05 -3.85
CA TYR A 92 0.92 -10.12 -3.46
C TYR A 92 1.59 -11.39 -2.89
N TYR A 93 2.84 -11.70 -3.24
CA TYR A 93 3.58 -12.82 -2.64
C TYR A 93 4.33 -12.40 -1.37
N ARG A 94 4.40 -13.31 -0.40
CA ARG A 94 5.30 -13.20 0.76
C ARG A 94 6.72 -13.57 0.31
N LYS A 95 7.72 -12.77 0.70
CA LYS A 95 9.14 -13.12 0.58
C LYS A 95 9.52 -14.11 1.66
#